data_AF-A0A951J357-F1
#
_entry.id   AF-A0A951J357-F1
#
_cell.length_a   1.000
_cell.length_b   1.000
_cell.length_c   1.000
_cell.angle_alpha   90.00
_cell.angle_beta   90.00
_cell.angle_gamma   90.00
#
_symmetry.space_group_name_H-M   'P 1'
#
loop_
_entity.id
_entity.type
_entity.pdbx_description
1 polymer ?
#
loop_
_entity_poly.entity_id
_entity_poly.type
_entity_poly.pdbx_seq_one_letter_code
_entity_poly.pdbx_strand_id
1 'polypeptide(L)'
;MKKIIIVCIISIILFYILLPDYEFSHYHFSNQDKYITKIEYKSVIFGNSTYFTDGKYNKRSVPNSFVKPIYSGIDGGYDVVLHAVEGKLYIYGYNGYFETKNLSENFVFDKLKSDKANSERWKEMINDNTGVYIHVFY
;
A
#
# COMPACT_ATOMS: atom_id res chain seq x y z
N MET A 1 -19.73 27.28 32.07
CA MET A 1 -18.28 27.06 31.82
C MET A 1 -17.84 25.61 31.98
N LYS A 2 -17.93 24.96 33.16
CA LYS A 2 -17.40 23.59 33.37
C LYS A 2 -17.93 22.53 32.38
N LYS A 3 -19.24 22.54 32.06
CA LYS A 3 -19.84 21.62 31.09
C LYS A 3 -19.33 21.81 29.65
N ILE A 4 -19.04 23.06 29.26
CA ILE A 4 -18.52 23.40 27.92
C ILE A 4 -17.09 22.85 27.76
N ILE A 5 -16.26 23.00 28.79
CA ILE A 5 -14.89 22.48 28.81
C ILE A 5 -14.89 20.96 28.67
N ILE A 6 -15.77 20.25 29.40
CA ILE A 6 -15.90 18.80 29.31
C ILE A 6 -16.28 18.36 27.89
N VAL A 7 -17.25 19.03 27.25
CA VAL A 7 -17.65 18.71 25.87
C VAL A 7 -16.50 18.96 24.90
N CYS A 8 -15.75 20.06 25.02
CA CYS A 8 -14.59 20.32 24.17
C CYS A 8 -13.49 19.26 24.33
N ILE A 9 -13.21 18.81 25.56
CA ILE A 9 -12.21 17.76 25.83
C ILE A 9 -12.64 16.43 25.21
N ILE A 10 -13.91 16.03 25.37
CA ILE A 10 -14.44 14.80 24.78
C ILE A 10 -14.37 14.87 23.25
N SER A 11 -14.73 16.01 22.64
CA SER A 11 -14.64 16.19 21.19
C SER A 11 -13.19 16.12 20.68
N ILE A 12 -12.21 16.65 21.43
CA ILE A 12 -10.80 16.56 21.07
C ILE A 12 -10.32 15.10 21.17
N ILE A 13 -10.66 14.39 22.25
CA ILE A 13 -10.30 12.99 22.44
C ILE A 13 -10.90 12.13 21.33
N LEU A 14 -12.19 12.30 21.03
CA LEU A 14 -12.85 11.64 19.91
C LEU A 14 -12.17 11.99 18.60
N PHE A 15 -11.82 13.26 18.36
CA PHE A 15 -11.11 13.65 17.14
C PHE A 15 -9.77 12.92 16.99
N TYR A 16 -8.98 12.78 18.06
CA TYR A 16 -7.71 12.03 18.00
C TYR A 16 -7.89 10.51 17.87
N ILE A 17 -8.94 9.93 18.47
CA ILE A 17 -9.26 8.49 18.34
C ILE A 17 -9.79 8.18 16.93
N LEU A 18 -10.56 9.09 16.34
CA LEU A 18 -11.20 8.91 15.03
C LEU A 18 -10.29 9.35 13.88
N LEU A 19 -9.22 10.10 14.15
CA LEU A 19 -8.24 10.46 13.13
C LEU A 19 -7.48 9.20 12.70
N PRO A 20 -7.49 8.88 11.40
CA PRO A 20 -6.74 7.75 10.90
C PRO A 20 -5.24 7.95 11.09
N ASP A 21 -4.57 6.88 11.51
CA ASP A 21 -3.12 6.83 11.57
C ASP A 21 -2.57 6.36 10.23
N TYR A 22 -1.55 7.07 9.74
CA TYR A 22 -0.89 6.76 8.48
C TYR A 22 0.58 6.46 8.74
N GLU A 23 0.99 5.25 8.40
CA GLU A 23 2.39 4.83 8.39
C GLU A 23 2.89 4.78 6.94
N PHE A 24 4.08 5.31 6.70
CA PHE A 24 4.67 5.41 5.36
C PHE A 24 5.99 4.63 5.34
N SER A 25 6.10 3.68 4.41
CA SER A 25 7.36 2.96 4.14
C SER A 25 7.82 3.24 2.71
N HIS A 26 9.08 3.64 2.55
CA HIS A 26 9.66 3.96 1.24
C HIS A 26 10.62 2.86 0.80
N TYR A 27 10.42 2.36 -0.41
CA TYR A 27 11.28 1.37 -1.04
C TYR A 27 12.07 2.05 -2.16
N HIS A 28 13.40 2.01 -2.07
CA HIS A 28 14.30 2.55 -3.09
C HIS A 28 14.86 1.43 -3.94
N PHE A 29 14.75 1.58 -5.26
CA PHE A 29 15.33 0.68 -6.25
C PHE A 29 16.57 1.36 -6.84
N SER A 30 17.73 1.12 -6.22
CA SER A 30 19.00 1.82 -6.50
C SER A 30 19.40 1.80 -7.97
N ASN A 31 19.20 0.67 -8.65
CA ASN A 31 19.61 0.49 -10.05
C ASN A 31 18.90 1.44 -11.02
N GLN A 32 17.74 2.01 -10.65
CA GLN A 32 16.97 2.92 -11.50
C GLN A 32 16.60 4.25 -10.84
N ASP A 33 17.10 4.47 -9.61
CA ASP A 33 16.76 5.60 -8.74
C ASP A 33 15.25 5.86 -8.65
N LYS A 34 14.47 4.79 -8.42
CA LYS A 34 13.01 4.85 -8.29
C LYS A 34 12.58 4.61 -6.85
N TYR A 35 11.46 5.22 -6.48
CA TYR A 35 10.83 5.05 -5.16
C TYR A 35 9.40 4.55 -5.30
N ILE A 36 9.00 3.68 -4.38
CA ILE A 36 7.60 3.36 -4.12
C ILE A 36 7.33 3.68 -2.65
N THR A 37 6.16 4.26 -2.36
CA THR A 37 5.66 4.38 -1.00
C THR A 37 4.54 3.37 -0.76
N LYS A 38 4.71 2.54 0.27
CA LYS A 38 3.61 1.82 0.92
C LYS A 38 3.01 2.73 1.99
N ILE A 39 1.70 2.87 1.95
CA ILE A 39 0.90 3.69 2.86
C ILE A 39 -0.01 2.74 3.64
N GLU A 40 0.19 2.64 4.94
CA GLU A 40 -0.66 1.86 5.83
C GLU A 40 -1.59 2.81 6.58
N TYR A 41 -2.89 2.62 6.34
CA TYR A 41 -3.98 3.36 6.94
C TYR A 41 -4.60 2.49 8.02
N LYS A 42 -4.56 2.94 9.28
CA LYS A 42 -5.19 2.26 10.41
C LYS A 42 -6.38 3.10 10.89
N SER A 43 -7.58 2.51 10.83
CA SER A 43 -8.81 3.16 11.31
C SER A 43 -9.66 2.18 12.10
N VAL A 44 -10.11 2.64 13.27
CA VAL A 44 -11.07 1.91 14.11
C VAL A 44 -12.45 1.79 13.42
N ILE A 45 -12.81 2.73 12.55
CA ILE A 45 -14.14 2.80 11.92
C ILE A 45 -14.14 2.15 10.54
N PHE A 46 -13.11 2.45 9.73
CA PHE A 46 -13.08 2.10 8.32
C PHE A 46 -12.24 0.85 8.01
N GLY A 47 -11.70 0.21 9.06
CA GLY A 47 -10.75 -0.89 8.93
C GLY A 47 -9.35 -0.42 8.53
N ASN A 48 -8.40 -1.35 8.54
CA ASN A 48 -7.07 -1.06 8.02
C ASN A 48 -7.08 -1.13 6.50
N SER A 49 -6.16 -0.43 5.86
CA SER A 49 -5.96 -0.51 4.42
C SER A 49 -4.50 -0.25 4.08
N THR A 50 -4.01 -0.92 3.06
CA THR A 50 -2.68 -0.67 2.50
C THR A 50 -2.82 -0.09 1.11
N TYR A 51 -2.02 0.92 0.79
CA TYR A 51 -1.97 1.53 -0.53
C TYR A 51 -0.53 1.59 -1.03
N PHE A 52 -0.35 1.58 -2.34
CA PHE A 52 0.94 1.83 -2.98
C PHE A 52 0.84 3.01 -3.93
N THR A 53 1.87 3.86 -3.92
CA THR A 53 2.02 4.99 -4.85
C THR A 53 3.47 5.07 -5.32
N ASP A 54 3.67 5.63 -6.51
CA ASP A 54 5.00 5.97 -7.01
C ASP A 54 5.59 7.17 -6.27
N GLY A 55 6.93 7.21 -6.22
CA GLY A 55 7.69 8.29 -5.60
C GLY A 55 7.73 8.23 -4.08
N LYS A 56 8.12 9.35 -3.47
CA LYS A 56 8.10 9.55 -2.01
C LYS A 56 6.81 10.27 -1.62
N TYR A 57 5.99 9.62 -0.81
CA TYR A 57 4.75 10.17 -0.29
C TYR A 57 4.73 10.19 1.24
N ASN A 58 4.38 11.34 1.83
CA ASN A 58 4.41 11.57 3.29
C ASN A 58 3.18 12.34 3.81
N LYS A 59 2.12 12.47 3.00
CA LYS A 59 0.92 13.24 3.37
C LYS A 59 -0.13 12.33 3.99
N ARG A 60 -0.88 12.81 4.99
CA ARG A 60 -1.94 12.06 5.69
C ARG A 60 -3.23 11.83 4.89
N SER A 61 -3.20 11.97 3.58
CA SER A 61 -4.35 11.69 2.72
C SER A 61 -3.95 10.56 1.78
N VAL A 62 -4.88 9.72 1.35
CA VAL A 62 -4.57 8.78 0.27
C VAL A 62 -4.31 9.59 -1.02
N PRO A 63 -3.25 9.32 -1.80
CA PRO A 63 -3.01 10.00 -3.07
C PRO A 63 -4.13 9.74 -4.07
N ASN A 64 -4.22 10.57 -5.12
CA ASN A 64 -5.20 10.35 -6.20
C ASN A 64 -4.84 9.15 -7.09
N SER A 65 -3.54 8.87 -7.20
CA SER A 65 -2.96 7.71 -7.88
C SER A 65 -2.61 6.65 -6.83
N PHE A 66 -3.20 5.47 -6.88
CA PHE A 66 -2.85 4.40 -5.97
C PHE A 66 -3.24 3.00 -6.47
N VAL A 67 -2.63 2.00 -5.84
CA VAL A 67 -3.09 0.60 -5.83
C VAL A 67 -3.56 0.24 -4.42
N LYS A 68 -4.75 -0.35 -4.28
CA LYS A 68 -5.32 -0.82 -3.00
C LYS A 68 -5.81 -2.26 -3.13
N PRO A 69 -5.63 -3.13 -2.12
CA PRO A 69 -6.30 -4.42 -2.06
C PRO A 69 -7.84 -4.29 -1.99
N ILE A 70 -8.57 -5.14 -2.71
CA ILE A 70 -10.06 -5.13 -2.79
C ILE A 70 -10.70 -6.16 -1.84
N TYR A 71 -10.08 -7.32 -1.60
CA TYR A 71 -10.77 -8.41 -0.87
C TYR A 71 -10.56 -8.38 0.63
N SER A 72 -11.67 -8.50 1.35
CA SER A 72 -11.80 -8.59 2.81
C SER A 72 -12.18 -10.01 3.27
N GLY A 73 -11.57 -11.05 2.69
CA GLY A 73 -11.78 -12.44 3.10
C GLY A 73 -10.84 -12.85 4.23
N ILE A 74 -11.36 -13.57 5.23
CA ILE A 74 -10.61 -14.09 6.38
C ILE A 74 -9.48 -15.01 5.88
N ASP A 75 -8.26 -14.79 6.39
CA ASP A 75 -7.06 -15.64 6.24
C ASP A 75 -6.32 -15.66 4.88
N GLY A 76 -6.14 -14.50 4.25
CA GLY A 76 -5.21 -14.41 3.12
C GLY A 76 -4.46 -13.10 3.15
N GLY A 77 -3.45 -12.97 4.01
CA GLY A 77 -2.48 -11.89 3.81
C GLY A 77 -1.94 -11.99 2.39
N TYR A 78 -2.13 -10.93 1.59
CA TYR A 78 -1.87 -10.98 0.17
C TYR A 78 -0.42 -10.59 -0.10
N ASP A 79 0.25 -11.37 -0.93
CA ASP A 79 1.63 -11.10 -1.30
C ASP A 79 1.72 -10.22 -2.55
N VAL A 80 2.64 -9.27 -2.50
CA VAL A 80 2.97 -8.39 -3.60
C VAL A 80 4.47 -8.41 -3.84
N VAL A 81 4.88 -8.47 -5.10
CA VAL A 81 6.27 -8.23 -5.49
C VAL A 81 6.33 -6.89 -6.22
N LEU A 82 7.18 -5.99 -5.72
CA LEU A 82 7.52 -4.73 -6.36
C LEU A 82 8.83 -4.87 -7.12
N HIS A 83 8.91 -4.42 -8.36
CA HIS A 83 10.12 -4.56 -9.19
C HIS A 83 10.30 -3.33 -10.07
N ALA A 84 11.51 -2.77 -10.14
CA ALA A 84 11.85 -1.73 -11.10
C ALA A 84 12.50 -2.34 -12.35
N VAL A 85 11.89 -2.17 -13.52
CA VAL A 85 12.39 -2.64 -14.82
C VAL A 85 12.26 -1.52 -15.85
N GLU A 86 13.35 -1.23 -16.56
CA GLU A 86 13.37 -0.26 -17.69
C GLU A 86 12.68 1.10 -17.41
N GLY A 87 12.91 1.68 -16.23
CA GLY A 87 12.37 2.97 -15.81
C GLY A 87 10.96 2.91 -15.24
N LYS A 88 10.32 1.73 -15.23
CA LYS A 88 8.96 1.51 -14.73
C LYS A 88 8.94 0.69 -13.45
N LEU A 89 7.95 0.97 -12.63
CA LEU A 89 7.66 0.30 -11.36
C LEU A 89 6.54 -0.69 -11.59
N TYR A 90 6.86 -1.97 -11.47
CA TYR A 90 5.93 -3.07 -11.59
C TYR A 90 5.43 -3.47 -10.22
N ILE A 91 4.12 -3.57 -10.08
CA ILE A 91 3.46 -4.22 -8.96
C ILE A 91 2.81 -5.48 -9.46
N TYR A 92 3.32 -6.60 -8.98
CA TYR A 92 2.77 -7.92 -9.25
C TYR A 92 1.91 -8.34 -8.07
N GLY A 93 0.59 -8.34 -8.30
CA GLY A 93 -0.40 -8.77 -7.31
C GLY A 93 -1.19 -9.98 -7.79
N TYR A 94 -1.73 -10.76 -6.85
CA TYR A 94 -2.55 -11.91 -7.17
C TYR A 94 -3.92 -11.53 -7.78
N ASN A 95 -4.35 -12.30 -8.77
CA ASN A 95 -5.55 -12.20 -9.60
C ASN A 95 -6.75 -11.35 -9.07
N GLY A 96 -6.92 -10.12 -9.56
CA GLY A 96 -8.15 -9.33 -9.30
C GLY A 96 -8.29 -8.81 -7.87
N TYR A 97 -7.31 -9.08 -6.99
CA TYR A 97 -7.34 -8.70 -5.58
C TYR A 97 -6.99 -7.24 -5.31
N PHE A 98 -6.78 -6.43 -6.35
CA PHE A 98 -6.37 -5.03 -6.23
C PHE A 98 -7.14 -4.13 -7.19
N GLU A 99 -7.49 -2.94 -6.69
CA GLU A 99 -8.02 -1.82 -7.44
C GLU A 99 -6.90 -0.84 -7.72
N THR A 100 -6.98 -0.24 -8.89
CA THR A 100 -6.04 0.76 -9.37
C THR A 100 -6.81 2.03 -9.69
N LYS A 101 -6.35 3.17 -9.18
CA LYS A 101 -6.94 4.48 -9.46
C LYS A 101 -5.86 5.39 -10.03
N ASN A 102 -6.13 5.99 -11.21
CA ASN A 102 -5.30 7.00 -11.87
C ASN A 102 -3.78 6.75 -11.79
N LEU A 103 -3.33 5.51 -12.07
CA LEU A 103 -1.92 5.14 -11.95
C LEU A 103 -1.03 6.07 -12.77
N SER A 104 0.13 6.43 -12.20
CA SER A 104 1.12 7.20 -12.94
C SER A 104 1.67 6.38 -14.12
N GLU A 105 2.16 7.08 -15.14
CA GLU A 105 2.77 6.46 -16.33
C GLU A 105 4.02 5.62 -16.02
N ASN A 106 4.66 5.88 -14.89
CA ASN A 106 5.80 5.12 -14.40
C ASN A 106 5.40 3.79 -13.76
N PHE A 107 4.09 3.56 -13.59
CA PHE A 107 3.58 2.40 -12.89
C PHE A 107 2.96 1.41 -13.87
N VAL A 108 3.32 0.15 -13.70
CA VAL A 108 2.69 -0.96 -14.40
C VAL A 108 2.12 -1.89 -13.35
N PHE A 109 0.80 -2.00 -13.33
CA PHE A 109 0.13 -2.98 -12.50
C PHE A 109 -0.12 -4.23 -13.31
N ASP A 110 0.59 -5.31 -12.98
CA ASP A 110 0.44 -6.59 -13.67
C ASP A 110 -0.33 -7.57 -12.77
N LYS A 111 -1.54 -7.93 -13.21
CA LYS A 111 -2.40 -8.90 -12.54
C LYS A 111 -1.94 -10.28 -12.95
N LEU A 112 -1.12 -10.89 -12.12
CA LEU A 112 -0.70 -12.26 -12.38
C LEU A 112 -1.88 -13.20 -12.14
N LYS A 113 -2.29 -13.88 -13.20
CA LYS A 113 -3.22 -14.99 -13.09
C LYS A 113 -2.49 -16.08 -12.31
N SER A 114 -3.03 -16.39 -11.12
CA SER A 114 -2.82 -17.62 -10.37
C SER A 114 -2.17 -18.76 -11.19
N ASP A 115 -0.84 -18.85 -11.15
CA ASP A 115 -0.07 -19.94 -11.72
C ASP A 115 1.17 -20.17 -10.85
N LYS A 116 1.46 -21.43 -10.54
CA LYS A 116 2.65 -21.91 -9.84
C LYS A 116 3.94 -21.36 -10.48
N ALA A 117 3.99 -21.19 -11.80
CA ALA A 117 5.12 -20.60 -12.51
C ALA A 117 5.41 -19.14 -12.10
N ASN A 118 4.39 -18.36 -11.74
CA ASN A 118 4.56 -16.98 -11.27
C ASN A 118 5.18 -16.93 -9.87
N SER A 119 4.93 -17.93 -9.02
CA SER A 119 5.53 -18.01 -7.68
C SER A 119 7.03 -18.30 -7.70
N GLU A 120 7.52 -19.09 -8.67
CA GLU A 120 8.95 -19.30 -8.87
C GLU A 120 9.62 -18.04 -9.41
N ARG A 121 8.97 -17.38 -10.38
CA ARG A 121 9.45 -16.10 -10.91
C ARG A 121 9.55 -15.00 -9.84
N TRP A 122 8.65 -14.97 -8.86
CA TRP A 122 8.75 -14.06 -7.71
C TRP A 122 10.01 -14.31 -6.90
N LYS A 123 10.31 -15.58 -6.61
CA LYS A 123 11.51 -15.96 -5.86
C LYS A 123 12.77 -15.57 -6.63
N GLU A 124 12.80 -15.76 -7.95
CA GLU A 124 13.91 -15.31 -8.79
C GLU A 124 14.11 -13.80 -8.71
N MET A 125 13.05 -13.00 -8.89
CA MET A 125 13.14 -11.53 -8.78
C MET A 125 13.68 -11.08 -7.41
N ILE A 126 13.25 -11.72 -6.33
CA ILE A 126 13.72 -11.43 -4.97
C ILE A 126 15.19 -11.85 -4.82
N ASN A 127 15.55 -13.06 -5.27
CA ASN A 127 16.91 -13.61 -5.15
C ASN A 127 17.94 -12.81 -5.96
N ASP A 128 17.54 -12.28 -7.11
CA ASP A 128 18.39 -11.45 -7.97
C ASP A 128 18.46 -9.98 -7.49
N ASN A 129 17.88 -9.66 -6.33
CA ASN A 129 17.77 -8.32 -5.74
C ASN A 129 17.08 -7.28 -6.65
N THR A 130 16.23 -7.72 -7.57
CA THR A 130 15.47 -6.82 -8.44
C THR A 130 14.05 -6.59 -7.92
N GLY A 131 13.55 -7.49 -7.07
CA GLY A 131 12.23 -7.45 -6.45
C GLY A 131 12.25 -7.21 -4.94
N VAL A 132 11.24 -6.50 -4.44
CA VAL A 132 10.94 -6.41 -3.00
C VAL A 132 9.62 -7.13 -2.74
N TYR A 133 9.66 -8.11 -1.85
CA TYR A 133 8.47 -8.81 -1.38
C TYR A 133 7.80 -8.04 -0.26
N ILE A 134 6.49 -7.83 -0.39
CA ILE A 134 5.67 -7.15 0.61
C ILE A 134 4.47 -8.03 0.92
N HIS A 135 4.34 -8.39 2.19
CA HIS A 135 3.14 -9.01 2.71
C HIS A 135 2.14 -7.93 3.12
N VAL A 136 0.92 -8.02 2.61
CA VAL A 136 -0.16 -7.06 2.86
C VAL A 136 -1.15 -7.66 3.83
N PHE A 137 -1.09 -7.21 5.09
CA PHE A 137 -2.05 -7.57 6.14
C PHE A 137 -3.29 -6.64 6.08
N TYR A 138 -4.45 -7.17 6.49
CA TYR A 138 -5.71 -6.44 6.64
C TYR A 138 -6.14 -6.42 8.11
#